data_AF-A0A2A8D0R8-F1
#
_entry.id   AF-A0A2A8D0R8-F1
#
_cell.length_a   1.000
_cell.length_b   1.000
_cell.length_c   1.000
_cell.angle_alpha   90.00
_cell.angle_beta   90.00
_cell.angle_gamma   90.00
#
_symmetry.space_group_name_H-M   'P 1'
#
loop_
_entity.id
_entity.type
_entity.pdbx_description
1 polymer ?
#
loop_
_entity_poly.entity_id
_entity_poly.type
_entity_poly.pdbx_seq_one_letter_code
_entity_poly.pdbx_strand_id
1 'polypeptide(L)'
;MPRRALDCAALLLVFALVLPVLAGCTGTPAASDRDSGSDWVRDVSPFAVNDSSGTPIQHPFLGGLNVPRPQLVDIDNDGDQDLFLQEDTNELRFFERVDVGADSSRLVWRTDHYKGLDIGEWFRFADLDGDGDADLLAEKPFSYIRMYENTGSSGQPEFSMITDTLKTPGGEAVFSDRQNIPTVADVDCNNRLDLFIGRLDGTVDRYEASEEMQAGTMPMFELVTEKYEDIEIVNQIGTLHGANTLAFADPDQDGDLDLFWGDFFEPGLLLIENRGRACATPDLRGTPQPFPPNNPMSTSGYNAPTLGDVTKNGDLDVLVGVLGGAYDATKTLTNNLYFYENDGSNYTLQTRQYVGGLDVGNESVGAAGDIDGDGDIDLLLSNKIEPSTGISSQIRIIENVGSTDSPAFQMRGQIDMPDAYRFAPALGDLDGDGDPDMIVGTWNGDLLFAENDAGSFTVNETPIVSIPRGSNAVPSLGDIDGDGDLDLLVGEGSGTINVFRNDGSPEAPDFTLQTEDLEGVSVKARSAPHLTDLDGDGHLDLLVGSELAGIFVYRGAGDGSFEANGELSVDAPKLTAPFRADLDGDGAPELLSGGDGGGLLFWNLR
;
A
#
# COMPACT_ATOMS: atom_id res chain seq x y z
N MET A 1 80.81 13.43 -34.29
CA MET A 1 81.62 12.20 -34.18
C MET A 1 80.94 11.27 -33.20
N PRO A 2 80.79 9.97 -33.48
CA PRO A 2 80.11 9.41 -34.67
C PRO A 2 79.13 8.27 -34.22
N ARG A 3 78.24 7.67 -35.02
CA ARG A 3 78.31 7.15 -36.41
C ARG A 3 76.87 7.13 -37.00
N ARG A 4 76.61 7.83 -38.11
CA ARG A 4 76.62 7.39 -39.54
C ARG A 4 75.41 6.49 -39.89
N ALA A 5 74.63 6.69 -40.96
CA ALA A 5 74.80 7.42 -42.22
C ALA A 5 73.42 7.77 -42.86
N LEU A 6 73.25 8.95 -43.48
CA LEU A 6 73.05 9.26 -44.93
C LEU A 6 71.87 8.51 -45.60
N ASP A 7 70.94 9.07 -46.39
CA ASP A 7 70.85 10.27 -47.23
C ASP A 7 69.34 10.57 -47.49
N CYS A 8 68.87 11.82 -47.48
CA CYS A 8 68.68 12.72 -48.65
C CYS A 8 67.57 12.30 -49.65
N ALA A 9 66.42 13.00 -49.62
CA ALA A 9 65.87 13.78 -50.74
C ALA A 9 64.36 14.08 -50.56
N ALA A 10 64.01 15.31 -50.87
CA ALA A 10 62.68 15.91 -50.79
C ALA A 10 61.71 15.42 -51.87
N LEU A 11 60.43 15.32 -51.52
CA LEU A 11 59.36 15.82 -52.39
C LEU A 11 58.16 16.24 -51.51
N LEU A 12 57.82 17.52 -51.60
CA LEU A 12 56.69 18.13 -50.92
C LEU A 12 55.42 17.86 -51.73
N LEU A 13 54.40 17.42 -51.00
CA LEU A 13 52.98 17.82 -51.10
C LEU A 13 52.15 17.38 -52.33
N VAL A 14 51.10 16.59 -52.09
CA VAL A 14 49.69 17.06 -52.04
C VAL A 14 48.75 15.85 -51.82
N PHE A 15 47.96 15.92 -50.72
CA PHE A 15 46.61 15.36 -50.43
C PHE A 15 46.34 13.86 -50.72
N ALA A 16 45.72 13.05 -49.87
CA ALA A 16 44.94 13.25 -48.65
C ALA A 16 45.01 11.98 -47.77
N LEU A 17 44.87 12.15 -46.46
CA LEU A 17 45.05 11.12 -45.44
C LEU A 17 43.91 10.08 -45.46
N VAL A 18 44.27 8.82 -45.66
CA VAL A 18 43.49 7.64 -45.26
C VAL A 18 44.11 7.14 -43.96
N LEU A 19 43.28 6.96 -42.92
CA LEU A 19 43.67 6.38 -41.63
C LEU A 19 44.18 4.93 -41.77
N PRO A 20 45.19 4.52 -40.98
CA PRO A 20 45.29 3.15 -40.55
C PRO A 20 45.28 3.02 -39.02
N VAL A 21 44.42 2.08 -38.61
CA VAL A 21 44.42 1.22 -37.43
C VAL A 21 45.73 1.15 -36.64
N LEU A 22 45.63 1.34 -35.33
CA LEU A 22 46.52 0.75 -34.33
C LEU A 22 45.67 0.13 -33.23
N ALA A 23 45.82 -1.17 -33.06
CA ALA A 23 45.25 -1.94 -31.96
C ALA A 23 45.91 -1.52 -30.64
N GLY A 24 45.07 -1.32 -29.61
CA GLY A 24 45.46 -1.07 -28.23
C GLY A 24 44.43 -1.73 -27.32
N CYS A 25 44.93 -2.48 -26.33
CA CYS A 25 44.21 -3.34 -25.41
C CYS A 25 42.94 -2.72 -24.83
N THR A 26 41.82 -3.45 -24.91
CA THR A 26 40.60 -3.19 -24.17
C THR A 26 40.82 -3.56 -22.71
N GLY A 27 41.08 -2.56 -21.87
CA GLY A 27 40.74 -2.68 -20.45
C GLY A 27 39.22 -2.59 -20.35
N THR A 28 38.59 -3.64 -19.85
CA THR A 28 37.25 -3.56 -19.27
C THR A 28 37.25 -2.43 -18.24
N PRO A 29 36.31 -1.47 -18.28
CA PRO A 29 36.08 -0.65 -17.11
C PRO A 29 35.55 -1.60 -16.04
N ALA A 30 36.23 -1.64 -14.90
CA ALA A 30 35.70 -2.28 -13.71
C ALA A 30 34.31 -1.69 -13.44
N ALA A 31 33.32 -2.56 -13.21
CA ALA A 31 32.02 -2.17 -12.68
C ALA A 31 32.30 -1.36 -11.41
N SER A 32 32.00 -0.07 -11.48
CA SER A 32 31.97 0.78 -10.31
C SER A 32 30.68 0.46 -9.60
N ASP A 33 30.75 -0.28 -8.49
CA ASP A 33 29.97 -0.08 -7.24
C ASP A 33 28.73 0.83 -7.41
N ARG A 34 27.71 0.37 -8.16
CA ARG A 34 26.57 1.22 -8.52
C ARG A 34 25.51 1.29 -7.42
N ASP A 35 25.44 0.28 -6.56
CA ASP A 35 24.22 0.07 -5.76
C ASP A 35 24.43 -0.06 -4.25
N SER A 36 25.59 0.36 -3.74
CA SER A 36 25.68 0.74 -2.32
C SER A 36 25.07 2.12 -2.03
N GLY A 37 24.45 2.76 -3.03
CA GLY A 37 23.78 4.06 -2.93
C GLY A 37 22.80 4.40 -4.06
N SER A 38 22.05 3.42 -4.59
CA SER A 38 21.00 3.67 -5.59
C SER A 38 19.75 4.29 -4.94
N ASP A 39 19.33 5.45 -5.46
CA ASP A 39 18.11 6.14 -5.03
C ASP A 39 16.90 5.48 -5.73
N TRP A 40 16.42 4.37 -5.18
CA TRP A 40 15.14 3.78 -5.59
C TRP A 40 14.00 4.80 -5.46
N VAL A 41 13.16 4.89 -6.48
CA VAL A 41 12.06 5.86 -6.50
C VAL A 41 10.73 5.17 -6.72
N ARG A 42 9.84 5.38 -5.76
CA ARG A 42 8.47 4.88 -5.79
C ARG A 42 7.68 5.56 -6.90
N ASP A 43 6.97 4.76 -7.68
CA ASP A 43 5.99 5.23 -8.67
C ASP A 43 4.74 4.37 -8.54
N VAL A 44 3.56 5.01 -8.43
CA VAL A 44 2.29 4.32 -8.23
C VAL A 44 1.52 4.11 -9.55
N SER A 45 1.98 4.73 -10.64
CA SER A 45 1.35 4.65 -11.97
C SER A 45 2.38 4.80 -13.11
N PRO A 46 3.48 4.03 -13.14
CA PRO A 46 4.50 4.08 -14.19
C PRO A 46 3.95 3.65 -15.57
N PHE A 47 2.95 2.76 -15.58
CA PHE A 47 2.35 2.18 -16.79
C PHE A 47 0.82 2.27 -16.74
N ALA A 48 0.18 2.21 -17.89
CA ALA A 48 -1.27 2.04 -17.96
C ALA A 48 -1.65 0.63 -17.50
N VAL A 49 -2.62 0.52 -16.59
CA VAL A 49 -3.13 -0.78 -16.11
C VAL A 49 -4.65 -0.72 -16.15
N ASN A 50 -5.28 -1.74 -16.73
CA ASN A 50 -6.74 -1.87 -16.79
C ASN A 50 -7.23 -3.07 -16.00
N ASP A 51 -8.40 -2.94 -15.38
CA ASP A 51 -9.11 -4.05 -14.77
C ASP A 51 -9.69 -5.02 -15.80
N SER A 52 -10.24 -6.16 -15.38
CA SER A 52 -10.77 -7.19 -16.28
C SER A 52 -11.95 -6.75 -17.17
N SER A 53 -12.56 -5.60 -16.89
CA SER A 53 -13.58 -4.98 -17.74
C SER A 53 -13.01 -4.03 -18.79
N GLY A 54 -11.71 -3.73 -18.71
CA GLY A 54 -11.01 -2.74 -19.52
C GLY A 54 -11.08 -1.33 -18.93
N THR A 55 -11.48 -1.18 -17.66
CA THR A 55 -11.53 0.11 -16.97
C THR A 55 -10.14 0.45 -16.42
N PRO A 56 -9.61 1.67 -16.68
CA PRO A 56 -8.31 2.07 -16.15
C PRO A 56 -8.27 2.08 -14.62
N ILE A 57 -7.19 1.52 -14.08
CA ILE A 57 -6.82 1.61 -12.67
C ILE A 57 -5.91 2.82 -12.50
N GLN A 58 -6.29 3.72 -11.59
CA GLN A 58 -5.63 5.02 -11.46
C GLN A 58 -4.26 4.96 -10.79
N HIS A 59 -4.13 4.17 -9.72
CA HIS A 59 -2.87 4.01 -8.97
C HIS A 59 -2.53 2.52 -8.79
N PRO A 60 -2.24 1.80 -9.88
CA PRO A 60 -2.09 0.33 -9.86
C PRO A 60 -1.03 -0.17 -8.88
N PHE A 61 0.03 0.59 -8.63
CA PHE A 61 1.13 0.20 -7.75
C PHE A 61 1.16 0.98 -6.42
N LEU A 62 0.01 1.46 -5.96
CA LEU A 62 -0.15 2.12 -4.66
C LEU A 62 0.04 1.16 -3.47
N GLY A 63 -0.07 -0.15 -3.71
CA GLY A 63 -0.38 -1.15 -2.69
C GLY A 63 -1.89 -1.30 -2.46
N GLY A 64 -2.27 -2.30 -1.67
CA GLY A 64 -3.67 -2.55 -1.32
C GLY A 64 -4.08 -1.81 -0.05
N LEU A 65 -5.40 -1.73 0.20
CA LEU A 65 -5.97 -1.00 1.32
C LEU A 65 -6.86 -1.92 2.15
N ASN A 66 -6.39 -2.33 3.33
CA ASN A 66 -7.18 -3.13 4.26
C ASN A 66 -7.93 -2.27 5.27
N VAL A 67 -7.33 -1.16 5.73
CA VAL A 67 -7.87 -0.30 6.78
C VAL A 67 -7.74 1.20 6.44
N PRO A 68 -8.24 1.64 5.27
CA PRO A 68 -8.09 3.03 4.83
C PRO A 68 -8.86 3.99 5.73
N ARG A 69 -8.20 5.03 6.24
CA ARG A 69 -8.82 6.14 6.99
C ARG A 69 -8.80 7.42 6.14
N PRO A 70 -9.89 7.75 5.44
CA PRO A 70 -9.92 8.91 4.55
C PRO A 70 -10.28 10.20 5.30
N GLN A 71 -9.76 11.32 4.80
CA GLN A 71 -10.31 12.64 5.06
C GLN A 71 -10.20 13.53 3.82
N LEU A 72 -11.28 14.24 3.51
CA LEU A 72 -11.31 15.26 2.47
C LEU A 72 -10.96 16.64 3.05
N VAL A 73 -10.00 17.35 2.45
CA VAL A 73 -9.54 18.67 2.92
C VAL A 73 -9.04 19.47 1.73
N ASP A 74 -9.44 20.74 1.60
CA ASP A 74 -8.82 21.69 0.66
C ASP A 74 -7.53 22.24 1.32
N ILE A 75 -6.43 21.49 1.21
CA ILE A 75 -5.20 21.77 1.98
C ILE A 75 -4.33 22.84 1.33
N ASP A 76 -4.48 23.05 0.02
CA ASP A 76 -3.77 24.05 -0.75
C ASP A 76 -4.64 25.26 -1.17
N ASN A 77 -5.90 25.30 -0.70
CA ASN A 77 -6.83 26.41 -0.86
C ASN A 77 -7.02 26.78 -2.35
N ASP A 78 -7.04 25.78 -3.23
CA ASP A 78 -7.31 25.95 -4.65
C ASP A 78 -8.82 25.86 -4.98
N GLY A 79 -9.63 25.52 -3.99
CA GLY A 79 -11.08 25.47 -4.06
C GLY A 79 -11.63 24.09 -4.37
N ASP A 80 -10.81 23.04 -4.31
CA ASP A 80 -11.28 21.66 -4.32
C ASP A 80 -10.76 20.83 -3.13
N GLN A 81 -11.45 19.72 -2.84
CA GLN A 81 -11.08 18.89 -1.69
C GLN A 81 -10.15 17.76 -2.13
N ASP A 82 -8.92 17.84 -1.64
CA ASP A 82 -7.92 16.79 -1.73
C ASP A 82 -8.26 15.60 -0.83
N LEU A 83 -7.57 14.48 -1.06
CA LEU A 83 -7.71 13.29 -0.24
C LEU A 83 -6.44 13.02 0.56
N PHE A 84 -6.61 12.97 1.88
CA PHE A 84 -5.66 12.35 2.78
C PHE A 84 -6.13 10.95 3.15
N LEU A 85 -5.19 10.00 3.20
CA LEU A 85 -5.47 8.61 3.47
C LEU A 85 -4.40 8.00 4.37
N GLN A 86 -4.82 7.32 5.42
CA GLN A 86 -3.93 6.51 6.25
C GLN A 86 -4.30 5.03 6.16
N GLU A 87 -3.36 4.19 5.75
CA GLU A 87 -3.44 2.73 5.84
C GLU A 87 -2.65 2.27 7.06
N ASP A 88 -1.35 2.60 7.09
CA ASP A 88 -0.42 2.20 8.13
C ASP A 88 -0.16 3.27 9.21
N THR A 89 0.32 2.83 10.37
CA THR A 89 0.76 3.72 11.45
C THR A 89 1.79 4.72 10.93
N ASN A 90 1.58 6.01 11.20
CA ASN A 90 2.45 7.11 10.76
C ASN A 90 2.60 7.32 9.24
N GLU A 91 1.81 6.64 8.42
CA GLU A 91 1.77 6.87 6.98
C GLU A 91 0.59 7.78 6.62
N LEU A 92 0.87 9.04 6.27
CA LEU A 92 -0.14 9.99 5.81
C LEU A 92 0.02 10.23 4.32
N ARG A 93 -0.74 9.45 3.53
CA ARG A 93 -0.73 9.58 2.07
C ARG A 93 -1.53 10.81 1.65
N PHE A 94 -0.97 11.56 0.69
CA PHE A 94 -1.59 12.75 0.11
C PHE A 94 -1.85 12.55 -1.38
N PHE A 95 -3.10 12.75 -1.77
CA PHE A 95 -3.55 12.77 -3.16
C PHE A 95 -4.12 14.14 -3.47
N GLU A 96 -3.42 14.89 -4.32
CA GLU A 96 -3.89 16.17 -4.82
C GLU A 96 -4.98 15.93 -5.86
N ARG A 97 -6.11 16.60 -5.72
CA ARG A 97 -7.12 16.63 -6.76
C ARG A 97 -6.71 17.67 -7.78
N VAL A 98 -6.67 17.26 -9.04
CA VAL A 98 -6.27 18.14 -10.15
C VAL A 98 -7.38 18.15 -11.19
N ASP A 99 -7.91 19.34 -11.46
CA ASP A 99 -8.85 19.57 -12.55
C ASP A 99 -8.17 19.28 -13.91
N VAL A 100 -8.72 18.32 -14.66
CA VAL A 100 -8.24 17.91 -16.00
C VAL A 100 -9.17 18.35 -17.13
N GLY A 101 -10.19 19.14 -16.80
CA GLY A 101 -11.18 19.67 -17.73
C GLY A 101 -12.21 20.54 -17.00
N ALA A 102 -13.19 21.07 -17.73
CA ALA A 102 -14.22 21.94 -17.14
C ALA A 102 -15.14 21.20 -16.13
N ASP A 103 -15.33 19.89 -16.33
CA ASP A 103 -16.28 19.06 -15.55
C ASP A 103 -15.64 17.73 -15.10
N SER A 104 -14.31 17.70 -14.92
CA SER A 104 -13.59 16.46 -14.57
C SER A 104 -12.31 16.74 -13.78
N SER A 105 -12.14 16.05 -12.65
CA SER A 105 -10.92 16.04 -11.86
C SER A 105 -10.36 14.62 -11.73
N ARG A 106 -9.11 14.50 -11.31
CA ARG A 106 -8.51 13.22 -10.91
C ARG A 106 -7.65 13.41 -9.68
N LEU A 107 -7.55 12.37 -8.87
CA LEU A 107 -6.55 12.27 -7.81
C LEU A 107 -5.14 12.04 -8.37
N VAL A 108 -4.15 12.67 -7.77
CA VAL A 108 -2.74 12.56 -8.11
C VAL A 108 -1.99 12.25 -6.83
N TRP A 109 -1.49 11.04 -6.69
CA TRP A 109 -0.59 10.70 -5.59
C TRP A 109 0.63 11.63 -5.57
N ARG A 110 0.93 12.20 -4.40
CA ARG A 110 2.08 13.09 -4.20
C ARG A 110 3.13 12.50 -3.28
N THR A 111 2.70 11.81 -2.21
CA THR A 111 3.59 11.22 -1.21
C THR A 111 2.81 10.29 -0.28
N ASP A 112 3.51 9.36 0.36
CA ASP A 112 2.98 8.55 1.48
C ASP A 112 3.26 9.17 2.85
N HIS A 113 4.15 10.16 2.91
CA HIS A 113 4.67 10.75 4.15
C HIS A 113 4.49 12.26 4.11
N TYR A 114 3.23 12.71 4.07
CA TYR A 114 2.93 14.12 3.96
C TYR A 114 3.61 14.93 5.07
N LYS A 115 4.54 15.80 4.66
CA LYS A 115 5.39 16.66 5.53
C LYS A 115 6.15 15.90 6.64
N GLY A 116 6.25 14.57 6.57
CA GLY A 116 6.87 13.75 7.61
C GLY A 116 6.18 13.84 8.97
N LEU A 117 4.86 13.99 8.98
CA LEU A 117 4.06 14.15 10.21
C LEU A 117 3.95 12.84 10.99
N ASP A 118 4.16 12.91 12.31
CA ASP A 118 3.96 11.78 13.24
C ASP A 118 2.49 11.77 13.68
N ILE A 119 1.66 10.98 13.00
CA ILE A 119 0.20 10.96 13.17
C ILE A 119 -0.36 9.82 14.03
N GLY A 120 0.47 8.86 14.41
CA GLY A 120 0.08 7.64 15.12
C GLY A 120 -0.91 6.80 14.31
N GLU A 121 -2.02 6.41 14.95
CA GLU A 121 -3.04 5.49 14.42
C GLU A 121 -4.26 6.17 13.77
N TRP A 122 -4.37 7.50 13.90
CA TRP A 122 -5.44 8.30 13.29
C TRP A 122 -5.05 9.77 13.20
N PHE A 123 -5.66 10.48 12.25
CA PHE A 123 -5.45 11.91 12.03
C PHE A 123 -6.78 12.63 11.80
N ARG A 124 -6.84 13.93 12.09
CA ARG A 124 -7.98 14.81 11.81
C ARG A 124 -7.52 16.24 11.53
N PHE A 125 -7.64 16.66 10.28
CA PHE A 125 -7.55 18.06 9.89
C PHE A 125 -8.79 18.84 10.32
N ALA A 126 -8.59 20.06 10.82
CA ALA A 126 -9.64 21.02 11.13
C ALA A 126 -9.01 22.41 11.27
N ASP A 127 -9.72 23.49 10.95
CA ASP A 127 -9.31 24.85 11.32
C ASP A 127 -9.51 25.02 12.83
N LEU A 128 -8.45 24.79 13.62
CA LEU A 128 -8.55 24.76 15.08
C LEU A 128 -8.48 26.16 15.67
N ASP A 129 -7.74 27.06 15.02
CA ASP A 129 -7.48 28.40 15.53
C ASP A 129 -8.32 29.51 14.87
N GLY A 130 -9.07 29.18 13.82
CA GLY A 130 -10.03 30.06 13.16
C GLY A 130 -9.39 31.04 12.18
N ASP A 131 -8.21 30.75 11.63
CA ASP A 131 -7.54 31.57 10.63
C ASP A 131 -7.87 31.18 9.17
N GLY A 132 -8.64 30.11 9.00
CA GLY A 132 -9.17 29.63 7.72
C GLY A 132 -8.28 28.62 7.00
N ASP A 133 -7.20 28.15 7.62
CA ASP A 133 -6.44 27.01 7.12
C ASP A 133 -6.55 25.78 8.04
N ALA A 134 -6.18 24.60 7.52
CA ALA A 134 -6.39 23.36 8.25
C ALA A 134 -5.19 23.01 9.14
N ASP A 135 -5.40 23.06 10.46
CA ASP A 135 -4.53 22.47 11.47
C ASP A 135 -4.73 20.96 11.56
N LEU A 136 -3.95 20.29 12.42
CA LEU A 136 -3.99 18.83 12.55
C LEU A 136 -4.03 18.35 14.01
N LEU A 137 -5.03 17.52 14.30
CA LEU A 137 -5.03 16.60 15.44
C LEU A 137 -4.55 15.22 14.99
N ALA A 138 -3.81 14.56 15.85
CA ALA A 138 -3.31 13.22 15.59
C ALA A 138 -3.20 12.38 16.87
N GLU A 139 -3.14 11.07 16.70
CA GLU A 139 -2.80 10.18 17.81
C GLU A 139 -1.35 10.40 18.22
N LYS A 140 -1.14 10.51 19.52
CA LYS A 140 0.13 10.18 20.14
C LYS A 140 0.02 8.75 20.67
N PRO A 141 1.03 7.90 20.39
CA PRO A 141 1.05 6.52 20.83
C PRO A 141 0.60 6.33 22.28
N PHE A 142 -0.23 5.31 22.48
CA PHE A 142 -0.87 4.97 23.76
C PHE A 142 -2.05 5.87 24.13
N SER A 143 -2.85 6.29 23.14
CA SER A 143 -4.20 6.85 23.33
C SER A 143 -4.24 8.30 23.86
N TYR A 144 -3.32 9.14 23.41
CA TYR A 144 -3.36 10.59 23.68
C TYR A 144 -3.50 11.38 22.38
N ILE A 145 -3.87 12.65 22.50
CA ILE A 145 -4.02 13.55 21.35
C ILE A 145 -2.82 14.48 21.29
N ARG A 146 -2.24 14.64 20.11
CA ARG A 146 -1.27 15.71 19.81
C ARG A 146 -1.88 16.68 18.82
N MET A 147 -1.29 17.87 18.74
CA MET A 147 -1.82 18.96 17.93
C MET A 147 -0.69 19.69 17.23
N TYR A 148 -0.90 19.93 15.94
CA TYR A 148 -0.04 20.71 15.06
C TYR A 148 -0.81 21.94 14.58
N GLU A 149 -0.16 23.09 14.61
CA GLU A 149 -0.64 24.33 13.98
C GLU A 149 -0.07 24.38 12.57
N ASN A 150 -0.90 24.70 11.59
CA ASN A 150 -0.45 25.04 10.26
C ASN A 150 0.04 26.50 10.24
N THR A 151 1.33 26.65 10.50
CA THR A 151 2.05 27.95 10.46
C THR A 151 2.42 28.42 9.05
N GLY A 152 1.88 27.75 8.04
CA GLY A 152 2.18 27.98 6.63
C GLY A 152 1.54 29.24 6.06
N SER A 153 1.49 29.31 4.74
CA SER A 153 0.64 30.28 4.04
C SER A 153 -0.43 29.53 3.27
N SER A 154 -1.55 30.19 2.97
CA SER A 154 -2.55 29.68 2.02
C SER A 154 -1.88 29.07 0.77
N GLY A 155 -2.17 27.79 0.50
CA GLY A 155 -1.56 27.02 -0.60
C GLY A 155 -0.17 26.43 -0.37
N GLN A 156 0.45 26.71 0.78
CA GLN A 156 1.75 26.17 1.18
C GLN A 156 1.74 25.88 2.68
N PRO A 157 1.01 24.84 3.11
CA PRO A 157 0.88 24.47 4.51
C PRO A 157 2.23 24.01 5.09
N GLU A 158 2.48 24.40 6.34
CA GLU A 158 3.69 24.05 7.11
C GLU A 158 3.31 23.81 8.58
N PHE A 159 3.55 22.60 9.07
CA PHE A 159 3.03 22.18 10.37
C PHE A 159 4.07 22.28 11.49
N SER A 160 3.68 22.91 12.59
CA SER A 160 4.46 23.01 13.82
C SER A 160 3.73 22.29 14.96
N MET A 161 4.38 21.31 15.60
CA MET A 161 3.77 20.64 16.76
C MET A 161 3.68 21.60 17.94
N ILE A 162 2.46 21.89 18.39
CA ILE A 162 2.18 22.79 19.51
C ILE A 162 2.17 22.03 20.83
N THR A 163 1.60 20.83 20.82
CA THR A 163 1.67 19.94 21.97
C THR A 163 1.71 18.49 21.54
N ASP A 164 2.58 17.74 22.20
CA ASP A 164 2.64 16.29 22.10
C ASP A 164 1.52 15.63 22.94
N THR A 165 0.88 16.35 23.85
CA THR A 165 -0.25 15.83 24.64
C THR A 165 -1.19 16.96 24.96
N LEU A 166 -2.36 16.95 24.32
CA LEU A 166 -3.45 17.87 24.58
C LEU A 166 -3.87 17.75 26.04
N LYS A 167 -4.07 18.91 26.68
CA LYS A 167 -4.47 19.00 28.07
C LYS A 167 -5.64 19.94 28.21
N THR A 168 -6.50 19.65 29.18
CA THR A 168 -7.55 20.56 29.63
C THR A 168 -6.92 21.83 30.23
N PRO A 169 -7.69 22.93 30.40
CA PRO A 169 -7.22 24.12 31.13
C PRO A 169 -6.74 23.82 32.55
N GLY A 170 -7.24 22.73 33.17
CA GLY A 170 -6.80 22.23 34.47
C GLY A 170 -5.45 21.48 34.45
N GLY A 171 -4.89 21.22 33.27
CA GLY A 171 -3.63 20.52 33.06
C GLY A 171 -3.74 18.99 32.99
N GLU A 172 -4.96 18.45 32.92
CA GLU A 172 -5.22 17.01 32.79
C GLU A 172 -5.09 16.59 31.32
N ALA A 173 -4.46 15.46 31.04
CA ALA A 173 -4.31 14.98 29.67
C ALA A 173 -5.66 14.51 29.11
N VAL A 174 -5.98 14.93 27.89
CA VAL A 174 -7.14 14.43 27.17
C VAL A 174 -6.80 13.06 26.60
N PHE A 175 -7.56 12.06 27.02
CA PHE A 175 -7.36 10.66 26.62
C PHE A 175 -8.35 10.29 25.51
N SER A 176 -7.85 9.72 24.42
CA SER A 176 -8.64 9.19 23.31
C SER A 176 -8.11 7.82 22.95
N ASP A 177 -8.89 6.76 23.18
CA ASP A 177 -8.48 5.41 22.84
C ASP A 177 -7.98 5.36 21.39
N ARG A 178 -6.82 4.73 21.14
CA ARG A 178 -6.22 4.61 19.79
C ARG A 178 -7.13 3.97 18.73
N GLN A 179 -8.18 3.28 19.18
CA GLN A 179 -9.17 2.63 18.34
C GLN A 179 -10.38 3.52 18.07
N ASN A 180 -10.37 4.77 18.54
CA ASN A 180 -11.44 5.72 18.30
C ASN A 180 -10.87 6.89 17.50
N ILE A 181 -11.53 7.24 16.40
CA ILE A 181 -11.16 8.40 15.57
C ILE A 181 -12.04 9.57 16.01
N PRO A 182 -11.47 10.55 16.75
CA PRO A 182 -12.24 11.69 17.24
C PRO A 182 -12.66 12.60 16.08
N THR A 183 -13.48 13.60 16.38
CA THR A 183 -13.83 14.66 15.44
C THR A 183 -13.96 15.99 16.17
N VAL A 184 -13.78 17.09 15.43
CA VAL A 184 -13.96 18.45 15.93
C VAL A 184 -15.01 19.16 15.09
N ALA A 185 -15.93 19.86 15.74
CA ALA A 185 -16.97 20.65 15.08
C ALA A 185 -17.55 21.69 16.05
N ASP A 186 -18.04 22.82 15.56
CA ASP A 186 -18.87 23.75 16.35
C ASP A 186 -20.33 23.29 16.26
N VAL A 187 -20.72 22.31 17.11
CA VAL A 187 -22.04 21.65 16.98
C VAL A 187 -23.20 22.55 17.40
N ASP A 188 -22.93 23.57 18.22
CA ASP A 188 -23.94 24.49 18.74
C ASP A 188 -23.75 25.94 18.28
N CYS A 189 -22.98 26.15 17.21
CA CYS A 189 -22.78 27.41 16.52
C CYS A 189 -22.45 28.58 17.47
N ASN A 190 -21.70 28.31 18.53
CA ASN A 190 -21.33 29.30 19.53
C ASN A 190 -19.93 29.88 19.29
N ASN A 191 -19.29 29.49 18.18
CA ASN A 191 -17.93 29.84 17.79
C ASN A 191 -16.87 29.28 18.74
N ARG A 192 -17.17 28.20 19.48
CA ARG A 192 -16.22 27.40 20.27
C ARG A 192 -16.27 25.99 19.71
N LEU A 193 -15.12 25.51 19.24
CA LEU A 193 -15.05 24.15 18.73
C LEU A 193 -15.32 23.14 19.83
N ASP A 194 -16.05 22.10 19.50
CA ASP A 194 -16.23 20.92 20.32
C ASP A 194 -15.38 19.78 19.80
N LEU A 195 -14.66 19.13 20.71
CA LEU A 195 -13.93 17.89 20.48
C LEU A 195 -14.78 16.72 20.99
N PHE A 196 -15.14 15.82 20.06
CA PHE A 196 -15.89 14.61 20.35
C PHE A 196 -14.99 13.40 20.32
N ILE A 197 -15.03 12.63 21.41
CA ILE A 197 -14.23 11.42 21.57
C ILE A 197 -15.19 10.28 21.92
N GLY A 198 -15.35 9.34 21.00
CA GLY A 198 -16.07 8.12 21.33
C GLY A 198 -15.30 7.27 22.35
N ARG A 199 -16.01 6.43 23.09
CA ARG A 199 -15.48 5.58 24.14
C ARG A 199 -15.71 4.11 23.84
N LEU A 200 -14.85 3.26 24.40
CA LEU A 200 -15.02 1.81 24.27
C LEU A 200 -16.31 1.31 24.93
N ASP A 201 -16.95 2.05 25.83
CA ASP A 201 -18.26 1.63 26.36
C ASP A 201 -19.45 2.02 25.47
N GLY A 202 -19.20 2.66 24.31
CA GLY A 202 -20.21 3.08 23.35
C GLY A 202 -20.77 4.48 23.58
N THR A 203 -20.21 5.23 24.53
CA THR A 203 -20.57 6.63 24.80
C THR A 203 -19.70 7.61 24.01
N VAL A 204 -20.07 8.89 24.04
CA VAL A 204 -19.30 10.00 23.46
C VAL A 204 -19.05 11.05 24.51
N ASP A 205 -17.78 11.37 24.73
CA ASP A 205 -17.38 12.56 25.46
C ASP A 205 -17.47 13.78 24.57
N ARG A 206 -17.98 14.88 25.13
CA ARG A 206 -17.89 16.23 24.54
C ARG A 206 -16.98 17.09 25.39
N TYR A 207 -15.96 17.64 24.75
CA TYR A 207 -15.17 18.74 25.28
C TYR A 207 -15.46 19.98 24.45
N GLU A 208 -15.48 21.16 25.07
CA GLU A 208 -15.71 22.45 24.39
C GLU A 208 -14.50 23.35 24.56
N ALA A 209 -14.16 24.14 23.54
CA ALA A 209 -13.09 25.12 23.63
C ALA A 209 -13.38 26.16 24.73
N SER A 210 -12.38 26.41 25.58
CA SER A 210 -12.51 27.31 26.74
C SER A 210 -12.75 28.77 26.35
N GLU A 211 -12.46 29.14 25.10
CA GLU A 211 -12.66 30.46 24.52
C GLU A 211 -13.28 30.33 23.12
N GLU A 212 -13.93 31.39 22.65
CA GLU A 212 -14.35 31.50 21.25
C GLU A 212 -13.12 31.50 20.34
N MET A 213 -13.24 30.89 19.16
CA MET A 213 -12.21 30.87 18.12
C MET A 213 -11.73 32.28 17.82
N GLN A 214 -10.41 32.44 17.83
CA GLN A 214 -9.71 33.70 17.59
C GLN A 214 -8.52 33.38 16.70
N ALA A 215 -8.59 33.80 15.44
CA ALA A 215 -7.57 33.54 14.42
C ALA A 215 -6.14 33.57 14.97
N GLY A 216 -5.38 32.49 14.75
CA GLY A 216 -4.01 32.33 15.24
C GLY A 216 -3.89 31.94 16.72
N THR A 217 -4.97 31.51 17.37
CA THR A 217 -4.96 31.06 18.78
C THR A 217 -5.51 29.65 18.94
N MET A 218 -4.61 28.69 19.13
CA MET A 218 -4.98 27.29 19.34
C MET A 218 -5.86 27.08 20.59
N PRO A 219 -6.92 26.25 20.50
CA PRO A 219 -7.88 26.06 21.57
C PRO A 219 -7.34 25.13 22.66
N MET A 220 -7.86 25.32 23.87
CA MET A 220 -7.84 24.31 24.93
C MET A 220 -9.26 23.82 25.17
N PHE A 221 -9.42 22.50 25.32
CA PHE A 221 -10.73 21.86 25.45
C PHE A 221 -11.02 21.51 26.92
N GLU A 222 -12.17 21.95 27.43
CA GLU A 222 -12.68 21.60 28.76
C GLU A 222 -13.77 20.53 28.64
N LEU A 223 -13.74 19.51 29.49
CA LEU A 223 -14.74 18.45 29.49
C LEU A 223 -16.10 19.02 29.88
N VAL A 224 -17.10 18.85 29.00
CA VAL A 224 -18.48 19.25 29.25
C VAL A 224 -19.29 18.07 29.80
N THR A 225 -19.19 16.91 29.14
CA THR A 225 -19.89 15.68 29.52
C THR A 225 -19.19 14.44 28.97
N GLU A 226 -19.28 13.32 29.69
CA GLU A 226 -18.84 11.99 29.25
C GLU A 226 -19.97 11.21 28.52
N LYS A 227 -21.17 11.81 28.43
CA LYS A 227 -22.36 11.21 27.80
C LYS A 227 -23.09 12.27 26.99
N TYR A 228 -22.51 12.67 25.88
CA TYR A 228 -23.11 13.66 24.99
C TYR A 228 -24.44 13.16 24.42
N GLU A 229 -25.50 13.97 24.58
CA GLU A 229 -26.88 13.66 24.16
C GLU A 229 -27.40 12.26 24.55
N ASP A 230 -26.90 11.69 25.66
CA ASP A 230 -27.19 10.31 26.09
C ASP A 230 -26.95 9.26 24.97
N ILE A 231 -26.07 9.57 24.01
CA ILE A 231 -25.74 8.66 22.92
C ILE A 231 -24.99 7.48 23.52
N GLU A 232 -25.60 6.31 23.40
CA GLU A 232 -25.07 5.03 23.82
C GLU A 232 -25.57 3.99 22.81
N ILE A 233 -24.69 3.55 21.91
CA ILE A 233 -25.03 2.48 20.97
C ILE A 233 -24.68 1.16 21.66
N VAL A 234 -25.66 0.26 21.77
CA VAL A 234 -25.51 -1.06 22.43
C VAL A 234 -26.05 -2.14 21.50
N ASN A 235 -25.23 -3.16 21.18
CA ASN A 235 -25.62 -4.26 20.31
C ASN A 235 -26.73 -5.10 20.95
N GLN A 236 -27.55 -5.74 20.13
CA GLN A 236 -28.66 -6.63 20.47
C GLN A 236 -28.30 -7.80 21.43
N ILE A 237 -27.01 -8.10 21.62
CA ILE A 237 -26.52 -9.23 22.43
C ILE A 237 -25.90 -8.78 23.78
N GLY A 238 -25.99 -7.49 24.14
CA GLY A 238 -25.65 -7.03 25.50
C GLY A 238 -24.16 -7.07 25.86
N THR A 239 -23.27 -7.04 24.87
CA THR A 239 -21.85 -6.72 25.06
C THR A 239 -21.65 -5.22 24.93
N LEU A 240 -20.82 -4.64 25.81
CA LEU A 240 -20.36 -3.25 25.69
C LEU A 240 -19.56 -3.09 24.38
N HIS A 241 -19.62 -1.91 23.77
CA HIS A 241 -19.06 -1.61 22.44
C HIS A 241 -17.52 -1.59 22.44
N GLY A 242 -16.93 -1.16 21.32
CA GLY A 242 -15.49 -1.01 21.14
C GLY A 242 -15.22 -0.37 19.79
N ALA A 243 -14.13 0.40 19.67
CA ALA A 243 -13.62 1.07 18.46
C ALA A 243 -14.66 1.77 17.56
N ASN A 244 -14.66 3.11 17.53
CA ASN A 244 -15.61 3.91 16.74
C ASN A 244 -14.95 5.03 15.94
N THR A 245 -15.67 5.51 14.94
CA THR A 245 -15.31 6.72 14.22
C THR A 245 -16.51 7.65 14.18
N LEU A 246 -16.24 8.95 14.28
CA LEU A 246 -17.26 10.00 14.27
C LEU A 246 -16.94 10.98 13.14
N ALA A 247 -17.99 11.47 12.49
CA ALA A 247 -17.93 12.64 11.60
C ALA A 247 -19.22 13.46 11.75
N PHE A 248 -19.08 14.78 11.79
CA PHE A 248 -20.21 15.70 11.74
C PHE A 248 -20.32 16.34 10.37
N ALA A 249 -21.54 16.48 9.85
CA ALA A 249 -21.82 17.14 8.59
C ALA A 249 -23.30 17.56 8.52
N ASP A 250 -23.64 18.46 7.59
CA ASP A 250 -25.01 18.90 7.30
C ASP A 250 -25.43 18.36 5.92
N PRO A 251 -25.81 17.07 5.82
CA PRO A 251 -26.14 16.44 4.54
C PRO A 251 -27.50 16.86 3.97
N ASP A 252 -28.40 17.42 4.77
CA ASP A 252 -29.75 17.84 4.36
C ASP A 252 -29.91 19.38 4.21
N GLN A 253 -28.84 20.12 4.50
CA GLN A 253 -28.69 21.57 4.38
C GLN A 253 -29.69 22.35 5.22
N ASP A 254 -30.05 21.83 6.39
CA ASP A 254 -30.98 22.49 7.30
C ASP A 254 -30.29 23.49 8.26
N GLY A 255 -28.95 23.51 8.26
CA GLY A 255 -28.10 24.44 8.99
C GLY A 255 -27.71 23.97 10.37
N ASP A 256 -27.89 22.68 10.70
CA ASP A 256 -27.27 22.04 11.85
C ASP A 256 -26.50 20.76 11.47
N LEU A 257 -25.63 20.31 12.37
CA LEU A 257 -24.73 19.18 12.09
C LEU A 257 -25.32 17.87 12.61
N ASP A 258 -25.42 16.90 11.72
CA ASP A 258 -25.74 15.50 12.00
C ASP A 258 -24.50 14.68 12.34
N LEU A 259 -24.70 13.60 13.10
CA LEU A 259 -23.62 12.69 13.47
C LEU A 259 -23.64 11.41 12.64
N PHE A 260 -22.55 11.18 11.90
CA PHE A 260 -22.23 9.89 11.31
C PHE A 260 -21.35 9.07 12.27
N TRP A 261 -21.74 7.82 12.50
CA TRP A 261 -21.09 6.91 13.42
C TRP A 261 -20.77 5.58 12.75
N GLY A 262 -19.49 5.24 12.68
CA GLY A 262 -19.05 3.88 12.36
C GLY A 262 -18.58 3.14 13.59
N ASP A 263 -19.06 1.91 13.78
CA ASP A 263 -18.82 1.11 14.98
C ASP A 263 -18.28 -0.28 14.61
N PHE A 264 -17.36 -0.81 15.41
CA PHE A 264 -16.79 -2.14 15.18
C PHE A 264 -17.83 -3.27 15.13
N PHE A 265 -18.94 -3.12 15.85
CA PHE A 265 -20.03 -4.08 15.93
C PHE A 265 -21.27 -3.66 15.13
N GLU A 266 -21.16 -2.67 14.24
CA GLU A 266 -22.22 -2.31 13.30
C GLU A 266 -21.72 -2.50 11.87
N PRO A 267 -22.29 -3.42 11.07
CA PRO A 267 -21.86 -3.62 9.69
C PRO A 267 -22.18 -2.42 8.78
N GLY A 268 -23.11 -1.54 9.17
CA GLY A 268 -23.42 -0.31 8.45
C GLY A 268 -22.69 0.93 8.95
N LEU A 269 -22.90 2.04 8.25
CA LEU A 269 -22.68 3.37 8.80
C LEU A 269 -24.01 3.86 9.38
N LEU A 270 -24.00 4.49 10.55
CA LEU A 270 -25.20 5.04 11.17
C LEU A 270 -25.22 6.57 11.03
N LEU A 271 -26.41 7.11 10.76
CA LEU A 271 -26.71 8.53 10.80
C LEU A 271 -27.62 8.81 12.01
N ILE A 272 -27.23 9.75 12.85
CA ILE A 272 -28.04 10.28 13.93
C ILE A 272 -28.39 11.72 13.56
N GLU A 273 -29.63 11.90 13.12
CA GLU A 273 -30.20 13.20 12.82
C GLU A 273 -30.20 14.12 14.04
N ASN A 274 -29.71 15.34 13.87
CA ASN A 274 -29.92 16.42 14.77
C ASN A 274 -31.32 17.01 14.57
N ARG A 275 -32.16 16.92 15.61
CA ARG A 275 -33.56 17.39 15.57
C ARG A 275 -33.73 18.72 16.27
N GLY A 276 -32.61 19.42 16.46
CA GLY A 276 -32.58 20.78 16.95
C GLY A 276 -33.52 21.65 16.12
N ARG A 277 -34.07 22.71 16.73
CA ARG A 277 -34.84 23.72 15.96
C ARG A 277 -33.96 24.84 15.42
N ALA A 278 -32.69 24.81 15.80
CA ALA A 278 -31.63 25.74 15.48
C ALA A 278 -30.32 25.11 15.96
N CYS A 279 -29.23 25.33 15.24
CA CYS A 279 -27.89 24.83 15.58
C CYS A 279 -27.53 25.05 17.07
N ALA A 280 -27.86 26.21 17.66
CA ALA A 280 -27.57 26.53 19.07
C ALA A 280 -28.20 25.62 20.14
N THR A 281 -29.03 24.66 19.74
CA THR A 281 -29.61 23.66 20.64
C THR A 281 -29.66 22.30 19.93
N PRO A 282 -28.51 21.61 19.80
CA PRO A 282 -28.48 20.30 19.16
C PRO A 282 -29.35 19.29 19.92
N ASP A 283 -29.99 18.37 19.20
CA ASP A 283 -30.79 17.27 19.74
C ASP A 283 -30.54 15.98 18.96
N LEU A 284 -29.48 15.27 19.34
CA LEU A 284 -29.04 14.00 18.73
C LEU A 284 -29.59 12.77 19.49
N ARG A 285 -30.68 12.91 20.24
CA ARG A 285 -31.36 11.79 20.95
C ARG A 285 -32.27 10.98 20.03
N GLY A 286 -32.14 11.18 18.72
CA GLY A 286 -32.85 10.44 17.69
C GLY A 286 -32.47 8.95 17.71
N THR A 287 -33.26 8.14 16.98
CA THR A 287 -32.87 6.75 16.73
C THR A 287 -31.86 6.73 15.59
N PRO A 288 -30.66 6.15 15.77
CA PRO A 288 -29.70 5.99 14.68
C PRO A 288 -30.32 5.26 13.49
N GLN A 289 -30.08 5.76 12.28
CA GLN A 289 -30.57 5.20 11.03
C GLN A 289 -29.42 4.60 10.22
N PRO A 290 -29.57 3.40 9.63
CA PRO A 290 -28.60 2.89 8.68
C PRO A 290 -28.45 3.80 7.47
N PHE A 291 -27.21 4.02 7.03
CA PHE A 291 -26.85 4.90 5.93
C PHE A 291 -26.19 4.11 4.78
N PRO A 292 -26.46 4.46 3.51
CA PRO A 292 -27.50 5.38 3.05
C PRO A 292 -28.94 4.88 3.33
N PRO A 293 -29.93 5.78 3.53
CA PRO A 293 -31.27 5.38 3.99
C PRO A 293 -32.03 4.38 3.10
N ASN A 294 -31.85 4.45 1.78
CA ASN A 294 -32.57 3.62 0.81
C ASN A 294 -31.86 2.30 0.48
N ASN A 295 -30.54 2.28 0.60
CA ASN A 295 -29.71 1.10 0.34
C ASN A 295 -28.52 1.10 1.31
N PRO A 296 -28.76 0.78 2.59
CA PRO A 296 -27.73 0.87 3.61
C PRO A 296 -26.52 0.03 3.28
N MET A 297 -25.34 0.58 3.56
CA MET A 297 -24.11 -0.18 3.38
C MET A 297 -24.05 -1.36 4.35
N SER A 298 -23.40 -2.43 3.92
CA SER A 298 -23.16 -3.61 4.74
C SER A 298 -21.74 -4.10 4.50
N THR A 299 -20.92 -3.89 5.52
CA THR A 299 -19.48 -4.14 5.57
C THR A 299 -19.17 -5.06 6.74
N SER A 300 -17.90 -5.20 7.08
CA SER A 300 -17.48 -5.91 8.29
C SER A 300 -17.66 -5.09 9.57
N GLY A 301 -17.73 -3.77 9.46
CA GLY A 301 -17.93 -2.81 10.53
C GLY A 301 -16.91 -1.69 10.50
N TYR A 302 -16.71 -1.03 11.64
CA TYR A 302 -15.68 -0.01 11.92
C TYR A 302 -15.44 0.94 10.75
N ASN A 303 -16.53 1.50 10.23
CA ASN A 303 -16.55 2.39 9.08
C ASN A 303 -16.00 3.76 9.46
N ALA A 304 -15.18 4.40 8.63
CA ALA A 304 -14.54 5.70 8.83
C ALA A 304 -15.05 6.68 7.77
N PRO A 305 -16.11 7.46 8.06
CA PRO A 305 -16.69 8.38 7.10
C PRO A 305 -15.94 9.72 7.03
N THR A 306 -15.97 10.32 5.85
CA THR A 306 -15.69 11.73 5.59
C THR A 306 -16.66 12.22 4.53
N LEU A 307 -17.10 13.47 4.64
CA LEU A 307 -18.08 14.08 3.75
C LEU A 307 -17.47 15.31 3.08
N GLY A 308 -17.88 15.56 1.83
CA GLY A 308 -17.38 16.67 1.04
C GLY A 308 -18.09 16.78 -0.30
N ASP A 309 -18.16 17.97 -0.88
CA ASP A 309 -18.74 18.21 -2.21
C ASP A 309 -17.71 17.85 -3.31
N VAL A 310 -17.43 16.55 -3.43
CA VAL A 310 -16.43 16.02 -4.37
C VAL A 310 -16.85 16.27 -5.82
N THR A 311 -18.14 16.18 -6.10
CA THR A 311 -18.71 16.38 -7.44
C THR A 311 -18.97 17.85 -7.79
N LYS A 312 -18.71 18.79 -6.87
CA LYS A 312 -18.92 20.24 -7.03
C LYS A 312 -20.38 20.57 -7.42
N ASN A 313 -21.34 19.79 -6.92
CA ASN A 313 -22.77 19.93 -7.21
C ASN A 313 -23.55 20.66 -6.09
N GLY A 314 -22.88 20.96 -4.96
CA GLY A 314 -23.44 21.63 -3.80
C GLY A 314 -24.06 20.70 -2.75
N ASP A 315 -24.07 19.39 -3.01
CA ASP A 315 -24.53 18.36 -2.10
C ASP A 315 -23.33 17.54 -1.59
N LEU A 316 -23.32 17.23 -0.29
CA LEU A 316 -22.19 16.48 0.29
C LEU A 316 -22.22 15.02 -0.21
N ASP A 317 -21.13 14.60 -0.83
CA ASP A 317 -20.81 13.20 -1.12
C ASP A 317 -20.21 12.53 0.13
N VAL A 318 -20.19 11.20 0.14
CA VAL A 318 -19.69 10.42 1.28
C VAL A 318 -18.59 9.46 0.82
N LEU A 319 -17.42 9.57 1.45
CA LEU A 319 -16.33 8.60 1.34
C LEU A 319 -16.24 7.83 2.66
N VAL A 320 -16.17 6.50 2.59
CA VAL A 320 -16.11 5.62 3.77
C VAL A 320 -14.97 4.63 3.64
N GLY A 321 -14.02 4.70 4.56
CA GLY A 321 -13.03 3.65 4.75
C GLY A 321 -13.56 2.54 5.65
N VAL A 322 -13.34 1.27 5.32
CA VAL A 322 -13.74 0.13 6.16
C VAL A 322 -12.51 -0.39 6.89
N LEU A 323 -12.47 -0.25 8.22
CA LEU A 323 -11.27 -0.55 9.02
C LEU A 323 -11.25 -1.97 9.61
N GLY A 324 -12.26 -2.78 9.32
CA GLY A 324 -12.47 -4.10 9.92
C GLY A 324 -13.78 -4.17 10.68
N GLY A 325 -13.98 -5.22 11.47
CA GLY A 325 -15.13 -5.31 12.36
C GLY A 325 -15.49 -6.73 12.73
N ALA A 326 -16.56 -6.88 13.51
CA ALA A 326 -16.98 -8.18 14.03
C ALA A 326 -17.66 -9.07 12.97
N TYR A 327 -18.02 -8.52 11.80
CA TYR A 327 -18.77 -9.22 10.78
C TYR A 327 -17.86 -9.67 9.65
N ASP A 328 -17.62 -10.98 9.52
CA ASP A 328 -16.95 -11.58 8.36
C ASP A 328 -15.66 -10.84 7.95
N ALA A 329 -14.62 -10.93 8.78
CA ALA A 329 -13.37 -10.19 8.62
C ALA A 329 -12.72 -10.35 7.24
N THR A 330 -12.96 -11.48 6.57
CA THR A 330 -12.50 -11.77 5.21
C THR A 330 -13.05 -10.79 4.15
N LYS A 331 -14.20 -10.17 4.40
CA LYS A 331 -14.76 -9.11 3.53
C LYS A 331 -13.99 -7.80 3.56
N THR A 332 -13.13 -7.60 4.57
CA THR A 332 -12.34 -6.37 4.75
C THR A 332 -10.93 -6.49 4.19
N LEU A 333 -10.67 -7.51 3.38
CA LEU A 333 -9.34 -7.71 2.81
C LEU A 333 -9.17 -6.99 1.47
N THR A 334 -10.23 -6.43 0.89
CA THR A 334 -10.21 -5.65 -0.35
C THR A 334 -11.49 -4.83 -0.46
N ASN A 335 -11.58 -3.89 -1.42
CA ASN A 335 -12.78 -3.07 -1.66
C ASN A 335 -13.21 -2.27 -0.41
N ASN A 336 -12.25 -1.66 0.28
CA ASN A 336 -12.46 -1.02 1.58
C ASN A 336 -12.60 0.51 1.54
N LEU A 337 -12.66 1.15 0.36
CA LEU A 337 -12.77 2.60 0.25
C LEU A 337 -13.95 3.00 -0.65
N TYR A 338 -15.10 3.18 -0.03
CA TYR A 338 -16.40 3.37 -0.66
C TYR A 338 -16.65 4.82 -0.98
N PHE A 339 -17.04 5.13 -2.22
CA PHE A 339 -17.52 6.46 -2.60
C PHE A 339 -19.00 6.40 -2.98
N TYR A 340 -19.81 7.18 -2.27
CA TYR A 340 -21.22 7.40 -2.52
C TYR A 340 -21.41 8.83 -3.01
N GLU A 341 -21.92 8.97 -4.23
CA GLU A 341 -22.29 10.26 -4.80
C GLU A 341 -23.70 10.64 -4.36
N ASN A 342 -23.90 11.89 -3.96
CA ASN A 342 -25.19 12.49 -3.64
C ASN A 342 -25.69 13.34 -4.82
N ASP A 343 -26.85 12.99 -5.38
CA ASP A 343 -27.47 13.75 -6.47
C ASP A 343 -28.47 14.84 -6.01
N GLY A 344 -28.41 15.20 -4.73
CA GLY A 344 -29.34 16.10 -4.04
C GLY A 344 -30.62 15.41 -3.56
N SER A 345 -30.76 14.10 -3.77
CA SER A 345 -31.91 13.33 -3.31
C SER A 345 -31.58 11.92 -2.82
N ASN A 346 -30.53 11.30 -3.38
CA ASN A 346 -30.11 9.95 -3.06
C ASN A 346 -28.60 9.82 -3.10
N TYR A 347 -28.09 8.93 -2.25
CA TYR A 347 -26.71 8.47 -2.31
C TYR A 347 -26.62 7.19 -3.16
N THR A 348 -25.77 7.20 -4.18
CA THR A 348 -25.51 6.06 -5.06
C THR A 348 -24.07 5.61 -4.92
N LEU A 349 -23.85 4.31 -4.67
CA LEU A 349 -22.51 3.73 -4.64
C LEU A 349 -21.89 3.79 -6.03
N GLN A 350 -20.80 4.53 -6.18
CA GLN A 350 -20.06 4.63 -7.44
C GLN A 350 -18.92 3.61 -7.49
N THR A 351 -18.16 3.46 -6.40
CA THR A 351 -17.03 2.53 -6.32
C THR A 351 -16.73 2.12 -4.88
N ARG A 352 -16.03 0.99 -4.72
CA ARG A 352 -15.47 0.50 -3.44
C ARG A 352 -13.94 0.60 -3.36
N GLN A 353 -13.33 1.17 -4.39
CA GLN A 353 -11.89 1.39 -4.52
C GLN A 353 -11.68 2.82 -5.02
N TYR A 354 -12.07 3.82 -4.24
CA TYR A 354 -12.13 5.22 -4.69
C TYR A 354 -10.80 5.77 -5.24
N VAL A 355 -9.66 5.41 -4.62
CA VAL A 355 -8.34 5.78 -5.15
C VAL A 355 -7.88 4.86 -6.29
N GLY A 356 -8.49 3.68 -6.44
CA GLY A 356 -8.05 2.63 -7.35
C GLY A 356 -6.71 1.99 -6.96
N GLY A 357 -6.49 0.77 -7.43
CA GLY A 357 -5.21 0.06 -7.28
C GLY A 357 -5.35 -1.41 -7.69
N LEU A 358 -4.22 -2.07 -7.95
CA LEU A 358 -4.19 -3.53 -7.98
C LEU A 358 -4.28 -4.01 -6.53
N ASP A 359 -5.42 -4.58 -6.16
CA ASP A 359 -5.71 -5.06 -4.81
C ASP A 359 -6.40 -6.42 -4.95
N VAL A 360 -5.74 -7.46 -4.46
CA VAL A 360 -6.22 -8.84 -4.56
C VAL A 360 -6.64 -9.42 -3.22
N GLY A 361 -6.67 -8.64 -2.14
CA GLY A 361 -6.82 -9.18 -0.79
C GLY A 361 -5.67 -8.76 0.10
N ASN A 362 -5.31 -9.60 1.07
CA ASN A 362 -4.26 -9.35 2.05
C ASN A 362 -3.08 -10.32 1.86
N GLU A 363 -1.88 -9.93 2.29
CA GLU A 363 -0.61 -10.67 2.13
C GLU A 363 -0.34 -11.12 0.68
N SER A 364 -0.25 -10.17 -0.25
CA SER A 364 0.03 -10.48 -1.65
C SER A 364 1.45 -10.96 -1.87
N VAL A 365 1.61 -11.81 -2.88
CA VAL A 365 2.91 -12.26 -3.39
C VAL A 365 2.84 -12.19 -4.92
N GLY A 366 3.88 -11.63 -5.54
CA GLY A 366 3.94 -11.49 -6.99
C GLY A 366 5.08 -12.29 -7.60
N ALA A 367 4.98 -12.49 -8.92
CA ALA A 367 6.06 -12.98 -9.76
C ALA A 367 5.93 -12.31 -11.15
N ALA A 368 7.02 -12.30 -11.91
CA ALA A 368 7.07 -11.70 -13.23
C ALA A 368 7.85 -12.58 -14.20
N GLY A 369 7.40 -12.63 -15.46
CA GLY A 369 8.02 -13.41 -16.53
C GLY A 369 7.22 -13.27 -17.83
N ASP A 370 7.78 -13.73 -18.94
CA ASP A 370 7.11 -13.78 -20.25
C ASP A 370 6.13 -14.96 -20.27
N ILE A 371 4.90 -14.77 -19.79
CA ILE A 371 4.00 -15.89 -19.46
C ILE A 371 3.36 -16.44 -20.72
N ASP A 372 3.07 -15.63 -21.73
CA ASP A 372 2.46 -16.08 -22.99
C ASP A 372 3.42 -16.26 -24.17
N GLY A 373 4.72 -16.04 -23.94
CA GLY A 373 5.81 -16.32 -24.90
C GLY A 373 5.91 -15.28 -26.01
N ASP A 374 5.39 -14.08 -25.79
CA ASP A 374 5.38 -13.00 -26.77
C ASP A 374 6.60 -12.07 -26.68
N GLY A 375 7.43 -12.25 -25.64
CA GLY A 375 8.71 -11.58 -25.44
C GLY A 375 8.64 -10.32 -24.57
N ASP A 376 7.48 -10.00 -23.99
CA ASP A 376 7.36 -8.98 -22.96
C ASP A 376 6.99 -9.59 -21.58
N ILE A 377 7.13 -8.79 -20.51
CA ILE A 377 7.01 -9.31 -19.15
C ILE A 377 5.59 -9.11 -18.62
N ASP A 378 4.95 -10.23 -18.25
CA ASP A 378 3.69 -10.29 -17.53
C ASP A 378 3.89 -10.36 -16.02
N LEU A 379 2.79 -10.15 -15.27
CA LEU A 379 2.78 -10.26 -13.82
C LEU A 379 1.77 -11.30 -13.33
N LEU A 380 2.18 -12.06 -12.32
CA LEU A 380 1.30 -12.82 -11.45
C LEU A 380 1.12 -12.11 -10.12
N LEU A 381 -0.09 -12.16 -9.57
CA LEU A 381 -0.38 -11.62 -8.25
C LEU A 381 -1.31 -12.55 -7.47
N SER A 382 -0.82 -13.08 -6.36
CA SER A 382 -1.57 -13.94 -5.45
C SER A 382 -1.91 -13.24 -4.14
N ASN A 383 -2.73 -13.87 -3.32
CA ASN A 383 -3.18 -13.38 -2.02
C ASN A 383 -3.10 -14.46 -0.94
N LYS A 384 -3.40 -14.13 0.32
CA LYS A 384 -3.57 -15.11 1.39
C LYS A 384 -4.81 -15.99 1.20
N ILE A 385 -5.92 -15.34 0.87
CA ILE A 385 -7.24 -15.91 0.79
C ILE A 385 -8.11 -14.99 -0.08
N GLU A 386 -8.89 -15.57 -0.98
CA GLU A 386 -9.79 -14.84 -1.86
C GLU A 386 -10.95 -14.24 -1.05
N PRO A 387 -11.07 -12.90 -0.99
CA PRO A 387 -12.07 -12.25 -0.14
C PRO A 387 -13.51 -12.60 -0.51
N SER A 388 -13.79 -12.87 -1.78
CA SER A 388 -15.15 -13.18 -2.26
C SER A 388 -15.65 -14.57 -1.86
N THR A 389 -14.75 -15.54 -1.70
CA THR A 389 -15.10 -16.93 -1.35
C THR A 389 -14.77 -17.26 0.10
N GLY A 390 -13.68 -16.69 0.62
CA GLY A 390 -13.18 -16.90 1.97
C GLY A 390 -12.72 -18.33 2.26
N ILE A 391 -12.37 -19.11 1.23
CA ILE A 391 -12.04 -20.54 1.38
C ILE A 391 -10.66 -20.87 0.82
N SER A 392 -10.22 -20.25 -0.28
CA SER A 392 -8.96 -20.55 -0.95
C SER A 392 -8.25 -19.28 -1.42
N SER A 393 -6.94 -19.34 -1.56
CA SER A 393 -6.10 -18.36 -2.24
C SER A 393 -6.38 -18.35 -3.74
N GLN A 394 -5.99 -17.29 -4.44
CA GLN A 394 -6.01 -17.21 -5.90
C GLN A 394 -4.71 -16.62 -6.44
N ILE A 395 -4.42 -16.91 -7.71
CA ILE A 395 -3.33 -16.29 -8.48
C ILE A 395 -3.97 -15.60 -9.68
N ARG A 396 -3.80 -14.28 -9.80
CA ARG A 396 -4.29 -13.44 -10.90
C ARG A 396 -3.21 -13.31 -11.96
N ILE A 397 -3.62 -13.28 -13.22
CA ILE A 397 -2.75 -12.95 -14.36
C ILE A 397 -3.03 -11.51 -14.78
N ILE A 398 -1.96 -10.73 -14.86
CA ILE A 398 -1.93 -9.35 -15.30
C ILE A 398 -1.02 -9.32 -16.53
N GLU A 399 -1.64 -9.43 -17.70
CA GLU A 399 -0.94 -9.53 -18.99
C GLU A 399 -0.45 -8.15 -19.42
N ASN A 400 0.78 -8.05 -19.89
CA ASN A 400 1.25 -6.89 -20.62
C ASN A 400 0.73 -6.99 -22.05
N VAL A 401 -0.33 -6.24 -22.32
CA VAL A 401 -0.96 -6.12 -23.65
C VAL A 401 -0.26 -5.08 -24.54
N GLY A 402 0.87 -4.56 -24.08
CA GLY A 402 1.66 -3.52 -24.71
C GLY A 402 2.80 -4.09 -25.55
N SER A 403 4.01 -3.77 -25.12
CA SER A 403 5.27 -4.27 -25.65
C SER A 403 6.36 -3.99 -24.63
N THR A 404 7.51 -4.66 -24.72
CA THR A 404 8.68 -4.42 -23.84
C THR A 404 9.03 -2.93 -23.71
N ASP A 405 9.16 -2.19 -24.82
CA ASP A 405 9.56 -0.76 -24.81
C ASP A 405 8.41 0.21 -24.43
N SER A 406 7.17 -0.28 -24.28
CA SER A 406 5.99 0.54 -23.98
C SER A 406 4.93 -0.30 -23.27
N PRO A 407 5.17 -0.64 -21.99
CA PRO A 407 4.34 -1.58 -21.26
C PRO A 407 2.94 -1.03 -21.00
N ALA A 408 1.96 -1.91 -21.08
CA ALA A 408 0.58 -1.61 -20.70
C ALA A 408 -0.11 -2.89 -20.24
N PHE A 409 -0.69 -2.89 -19.04
CA PHE A 409 -1.18 -4.10 -18.41
C PHE A 409 -2.70 -4.22 -18.40
N GLN A 410 -3.18 -5.45 -18.41
CA GLN A 410 -4.59 -5.80 -18.39
C GLN A 410 -4.80 -7.01 -17.46
N MET A 411 -5.64 -6.87 -16.45
CA MET A 411 -6.07 -8.03 -15.67
C MET A 411 -6.88 -8.98 -16.56
N ARG A 412 -6.39 -10.21 -16.78
CA ARG A 412 -7.03 -11.18 -17.68
C ARG A 412 -7.91 -12.19 -16.97
N GLY A 413 -7.54 -12.58 -15.76
CA GLY A 413 -8.26 -13.60 -15.02
C GLY A 413 -7.45 -14.20 -13.89
N GLN A 414 -7.67 -15.48 -13.65
CA GLN A 414 -7.01 -16.24 -12.60
C GLN A 414 -6.61 -17.63 -13.10
N ILE A 415 -5.59 -18.20 -12.49
CA ILE A 415 -5.19 -19.60 -12.71
C ILE A 415 -6.10 -20.51 -11.88
N ASP A 416 -6.57 -21.61 -12.47
CA ASP A 416 -7.35 -22.62 -11.75
C ASP A 416 -6.40 -23.46 -10.88
N MET A 417 -6.50 -23.26 -9.56
CA MET A 417 -5.60 -23.87 -8.58
C MET A 417 -6.42 -24.73 -7.60
N PRO A 418 -5.86 -25.85 -7.09
CA PRO A 418 -6.50 -26.62 -6.03
C PRO A 418 -6.68 -25.79 -4.75
N ASP A 419 -7.63 -26.15 -3.89
CA ASP A 419 -7.88 -25.40 -2.65
C ASP A 419 -6.64 -25.37 -1.73
N ALA A 420 -6.06 -24.18 -1.53
CA ALA A 420 -4.96 -23.95 -0.61
C ALA A 420 -4.97 -22.50 -0.09
N TYR A 421 -4.26 -22.25 1.01
CA TYR A 421 -4.09 -20.90 1.54
C TYR A 421 -2.73 -20.35 1.15
N ARG A 422 -2.68 -19.04 0.91
CA ARG A 422 -1.48 -18.24 0.63
C ARG A 422 -0.59 -18.83 -0.45
N PHE A 423 -1.02 -18.73 -1.71
CA PHE A 423 -0.16 -19.07 -2.84
C PHE A 423 1.01 -18.09 -2.92
N ALA A 424 2.20 -18.63 -3.21
CA ALA A 424 3.39 -17.86 -3.49
C ALA A 424 4.00 -18.41 -4.79
N PRO A 425 3.78 -17.75 -5.95
CA PRO A 425 4.33 -18.18 -7.22
C PRO A 425 5.82 -17.82 -7.34
N ALA A 426 6.59 -18.69 -8.00
CA ALA A 426 7.90 -18.40 -8.56
C ALA A 426 7.93 -18.96 -9.98
N LEU A 427 8.51 -18.20 -10.91
CA LEU A 427 8.57 -18.52 -12.33
C LEU A 427 9.98 -18.96 -12.76
N GLY A 428 10.06 -19.88 -13.71
CA GLY A 428 11.30 -20.33 -14.35
C GLY A 428 11.03 -21.45 -15.34
N ASP A 429 11.84 -21.56 -16.40
CA ASP A 429 11.76 -22.67 -17.37
C ASP A 429 12.25 -23.97 -16.72
N LEU A 430 11.34 -24.92 -16.48
CA LEU A 430 11.61 -26.16 -15.73
C LEU A 430 11.44 -27.42 -16.59
N ASP A 431 11.03 -27.28 -17.85
CA ASP A 431 10.92 -28.39 -18.80
C ASP A 431 11.71 -28.17 -20.11
N GLY A 432 12.35 -27.00 -20.26
CA GLY A 432 13.26 -26.64 -21.34
C GLY A 432 12.59 -26.22 -22.63
N ASP A 433 11.31 -25.86 -22.62
CA ASP A 433 10.57 -25.46 -23.81
C ASP A 433 10.67 -23.95 -24.14
N GLY A 434 11.16 -23.16 -23.18
CA GLY A 434 11.44 -21.74 -23.31
C GLY A 434 10.36 -20.81 -22.73
N ASP A 435 9.22 -21.36 -22.30
CA ASP A 435 8.22 -20.61 -21.53
C ASP A 435 8.48 -20.80 -20.02
N PRO A 436 8.27 -19.78 -19.17
CA PRO A 436 8.45 -19.93 -17.73
C PRO A 436 7.30 -20.74 -17.12
N ASP A 437 7.63 -21.91 -16.57
CA ASP A 437 6.76 -22.68 -15.68
C ASP A 437 6.62 -22.02 -14.31
N MET A 438 5.73 -22.56 -13.48
CA MET A 438 5.47 -22.04 -12.14
C MET A 438 5.62 -23.08 -11.03
N ILE A 439 6.40 -22.73 -10.01
CA ILE A 439 6.36 -23.38 -8.69
C ILE A 439 5.50 -22.54 -7.75
N VAL A 440 4.52 -23.16 -7.11
CA VAL A 440 3.62 -22.49 -6.18
C VAL A 440 3.78 -23.02 -4.77
N GLY A 441 4.32 -22.20 -3.88
CA GLY A 441 4.33 -22.47 -2.45
C GLY A 441 2.97 -22.24 -1.80
N THR A 442 2.69 -22.98 -0.73
CA THR A 442 1.42 -22.90 0.00
C THR A 442 1.65 -22.72 1.51
N TRP A 443 0.58 -22.37 2.23
CA TRP A 443 0.61 -22.29 3.69
C TRP A 443 0.99 -23.61 4.37
N ASN A 444 0.59 -24.78 3.86
CA ASN A 444 0.92 -26.05 4.52
C ASN A 444 2.36 -26.54 4.25
N GLY A 445 3.15 -25.78 3.49
CA GLY A 445 4.54 -26.10 3.20
C GLY A 445 4.74 -26.96 1.95
N ASP A 446 3.68 -27.21 1.19
CA ASP A 446 3.75 -27.92 -0.09
C ASP A 446 4.16 -26.95 -1.21
N LEU A 447 4.88 -27.48 -2.19
CA LEU A 447 5.21 -26.78 -3.43
C LEU A 447 4.58 -27.55 -4.59
N LEU A 448 3.68 -26.90 -5.31
CA LEU A 448 3.02 -27.45 -6.49
C LEU A 448 3.75 -27.00 -7.75
N PHE A 449 3.77 -27.85 -8.77
CA PHE A 449 4.28 -27.52 -10.10
C PHE A 449 3.10 -27.23 -11.03
N ALA A 450 3.22 -26.20 -11.86
CA ALA A 450 2.29 -25.90 -12.94
C ALA A 450 3.06 -25.64 -14.23
N GLU A 451 2.84 -26.50 -15.22
CA GLU A 451 3.41 -26.43 -16.57
C GLU A 451 2.74 -25.27 -17.32
N ASN A 452 3.53 -24.42 -17.97
CA ASN A 452 3.03 -23.34 -18.81
C ASN A 452 3.10 -23.74 -20.29
N ASP A 453 2.00 -23.56 -21.04
CA ASP A 453 1.98 -23.74 -22.50
C ASP A 453 1.43 -22.45 -23.11
N ALA A 454 2.32 -21.50 -23.42
CA ALA A 454 2.00 -20.17 -23.96
C ALA A 454 0.85 -19.46 -23.21
N GLY A 455 1.01 -19.31 -21.90
CA GLY A 455 0.10 -18.61 -20.98
C GLY A 455 -1.03 -19.46 -20.41
N SER A 456 -1.06 -20.76 -20.76
CA SER A 456 -2.04 -21.72 -20.24
C SER A 456 -1.41 -22.68 -19.24
N PHE A 457 -1.64 -22.44 -17.94
CA PHE A 457 -1.09 -23.29 -16.88
C PHE A 457 -1.87 -24.62 -16.67
N THR A 458 -1.12 -25.73 -16.59
CA THR A 458 -1.62 -27.05 -16.16
C THR A 458 -1.02 -27.43 -14.82
N VAL A 459 -1.84 -27.45 -13.76
CA VAL A 459 -1.37 -27.68 -12.38
C VAL A 459 -1.28 -29.17 -12.05
N ASN A 460 -0.15 -29.58 -11.50
CA ASN A 460 0.02 -30.88 -10.84
C ASN A 460 -0.33 -30.75 -9.36
N GLU A 461 -1.46 -31.32 -8.95
CA GLU A 461 -1.93 -31.28 -7.57
C GLU A 461 -1.07 -32.12 -6.60
N THR A 462 -0.14 -32.95 -7.10
CA THR A 462 0.83 -33.64 -6.24
C THR A 462 2.02 -32.72 -6.00
N PRO A 463 2.36 -32.42 -4.74
CA PRO A 463 3.53 -31.59 -4.44
C PRO A 463 4.79 -32.20 -5.06
N ILE A 464 5.57 -31.37 -5.75
CA ILE A 464 6.87 -31.77 -6.30
C ILE A 464 7.89 -31.93 -5.15
N VAL A 465 7.82 -31.02 -4.17
CA VAL A 465 8.51 -31.11 -2.88
C VAL A 465 7.65 -30.50 -1.77
N SER A 466 7.99 -30.79 -0.52
CA SER A 466 7.43 -30.11 0.65
C SER A 466 8.58 -29.74 1.59
N ILE A 467 8.47 -28.60 2.27
CA ILE A 467 9.43 -28.26 3.33
C ILE A 467 9.33 -29.29 4.48
N PRO A 468 10.44 -29.76 5.06
CA PRO A 468 10.40 -30.87 6.03
C PRO A 468 9.73 -30.51 7.36
N ARG A 469 9.79 -29.23 7.72
CA ARG A 469 9.25 -28.63 8.94
C ARG A 469 8.68 -27.26 8.59
N GLY A 470 7.84 -26.73 9.47
CA GLY A 470 7.28 -25.40 9.29
C GLY A 470 6.02 -25.38 8.42
N SER A 471 5.74 -24.21 7.88
CA SER A 471 4.57 -23.85 7.09
C SER A 471 4.93 -22.61 6.28
N ASN A 472 4.03 -22.16 5.41
CA ASN A 472 4.12 -20.87 4.73
C ASN A 472 5.30 -20.81 3.75
N ALA A 473 5.33 -21.77 2.81
CA ALA A 473 6.37 -21.89 1.80
C ALA A 473 6.31 -20.72 0.80
N VAL A 474 7.45 -20.05 0.60
CA VAL A 474 7.63 -18.99 -0.40
C VAL A 474 8.85 -19.35 -1.26
N PRO A 475 8.66 -19.84 -2.50
CA PRO A 475 9.74 -20.31 -3.36
C PRO A 475 10.47 -19.14 -4.05
N SER A 476 11.73 -19.36 -4.38
CA SER A 476 12.53 -18.59 -5.35
C SER A 476 13.41 -19.56 -6.12
N LEU A 477 13.46 -19.40 -7.45
CA LEU A 477 14.27 -20.22 -8.34
C LEU A 477 15.55 -19.47 -8.76
N GLY A 478 16.64 -20.18 -8.97
CA GLY A 478 17.89 -19.63 -9.49
C GLY A 478 19.04 -20.62 -9.44
N ASP A 479 19.99 -20.52 -10.38
CA ASP A 479 21.22 -21.33 -10.40
C ASP A 479 22.19 -20.83 -9.31
N ILE A 480 22.14 -21.40 -8.11
CA ILE A 480 22.93 -20.90 -6.97
C ILE A 480 24.34 -21.48 -6.93
N ASP A 481 24.60 -22.58 -7.65
CA ASP A 481 25.90 -23.25 -7.65
C ASP A 481 26.65 -23.28 -9.00
N GLY A 482 26.06 -22.66 -10.02
CA GLY A 482 26.68 -22.33 -11.29
C GLY A 482 26.81 -23.51 -12.25
N ASP A 483 25.95 -24.53 -12.11
CA ASP A 483 25.97 -25.72 -12.98
C ASP A 483 24.97 -25.64 -14.16
N GLY A 484 24.17 -24.58 -14.19
CA GLY A 484 23.30 -24.22 -15.31
C GLY A 484 21.87 -24.74 -15.23
N ASP A 485 21.48 -25.34 -14.10
CA ASP A 485 20.08 -25.63 -13.80
C ASP A 485 19.53 -24.76 -12.65
N LEU A 486 18.20 -24.66 -12.55
CA LEU A 486 17.57 -23.84 -11.52
C LEU A 486 17.46 -24.64 -10.22
N ASP A 487 18.07 -24.14 -9.16
CA ASP A 487 17.85 -24.59 -7.79
C ASP A 487 16.66 -23.88 -7.15
N LEU A 488 16.24 -24.36 -5.98
CA LEU A 488 15.06 -23.87 -5.27
C LEU A 488 15.38 -23.48 -3.83
N LEU A 489 15.22 -22.18 -3.54
CA LEU A 489 15.16 -21.65 -2.18
C LEU A 489 13.71 -21.53 -1.73
N VAL A 490 13.42 -21.93 -0.49
CA VAL A 490 12.06 -21.86 0.06
C VAL A 490 12.07 -21.20 1.44
N GLY A 491 11.56 -19.97 1.49
CA GLY A 491 11.29 -19.29 2.75
C GLY A 491 10.14 -19.95 3.51
N GLU A 492 10.12 -19.79 4.84
CA GLU A 492 9.11 -20.38 5.69
C GLU A 492 8.69 -19.50 6.87
N GLY A 493 7.63 -19.91 7.56
CA GLY A 493 7.03 -19.18 8.69
C GLY A 493 7.99 -18.85 9.83
N SER A 494 9.02 -19.68 10.08
CA SER A 494 10.02 -19.42 11.13
C SER A 494 11.08 -18.39 10.75
N GLY A 495 11.10 -17.95 9.48
CA GLY A 495 12.09 -17.02 8.96
C GLY A 495 13.39 -17.66 8.46
N THR A 496 13.52 -19.00 8.53
CA THR A 496 14.63 -19.73 7.88
C THR A 496 14.35 -19.89 6.37
N ILE A 497 15.37 -20.33 5.63
CA ILE A 497 15.25 -20.66 4.21
C ILE A 497 15.75 -22.09 4.00
N ASN A 498 14.90 -22.92 3.41
CA ASN A 498 15.24 -24.26 2.99
C ASN A 498 15.92 -24.20 1.61
N VAL A 499 16.94 -25.02 1.39
CA VAL A 499 17.70 -25.09 0.13
C VAL A 499 17.50 -26.47 -0.48
N PHE A 500 16.99 -26.51 -1.70
CA PHE A 500 16.89 -27.70 -2.52
C PHE A 500 17.78 -27.51 -3.74
N ARG A 501 18.73 -28.42 -3.92
CA ARG A 501 19.53 -28.48 -5.14
C ARG A 501 18.76 -29.23 -6.21
N ASN A 502 18.84 -28.81 -7.46
CA ASN A 502 18.42 -29.64 -8.57
C ASN A 502 19.52 -30.67 -8.88
N ASP A 503 19.27 -31.93 -8.55
CA ASP A 503 20.19 -33.05 -8.87
C ASP A 503 19.87 -33.66 -10.27
N GLY A 504 18.91 -33.08 -10.98
CA GLY A 504 18.35 -33.53 -12.25
C GLY A 504 19.03 -32.89 -13.47
N SER A 505 18.23 -32.23 -14.31
CA SER A 505 18.70 -31.39 -15.41
C SER A 505 17.84 -30.13 -15.53
N PRO A 506 18.23 -29.13 -16.34
CA PRO A 506 17.40 -27.94 -16.59
C PRO A 506 15.99 -28.29 -17.06
N GLU A 507 15.84 -29.33 -17.88
CA GLU A 507 14.57 -29.75 -18.49
C GLU A 507 13.79 -30.80 -17.67
N ALA A 508 14.34 -31.24 -16.53
CA ALA A 508 13.73 -32.27 -15.70
C ALA A 508 14.26 -32.18 -14.26
N PRO A 509 13.81 -31.19 -13.48
CA PRO A 509 14.35 -30.93 -12.15
C PRO A 509 14.08 -32.10 -11.18
N ASP A 510 15.09 -32.42 -10.35
CA ASP A 510 14.99 -33.36 -9.23
C ASP A 510 15.47 -32.68 -7.94
N PHE A 511 14.56 -31.97 -7.29
CA PHE A 511 14.87 -31.15 -6.11
C PHE A 511 15.16 -31.99 -4.87
N THR A 512 16.42 -31.99 -4.44
CA THR A 512 16.89 -32.68 -3.23
C THR A 512 17.27 -31.68 -2.14
N LEU A 513 16.68 -31.83 -0.96
CA LEU A 513 16.95 -30.99 0.21
C LEU A 513 18.43 -31.09 0.64
N GLN A 514 19.11 -29.95 0.67
CA GLN A 514 20.48 -29.81 1.17
C GLN A 514 20.50 -29.34 2.63
N THR A 515 19.72 -28.32 2.96
CA THR A 515 19.57 -27.79 4.32
C THR A 515 18.18 -27.18 4.53
N GLU A 516 17.71 -27.16 5.77
CA GLU A 516 16.47 -26.49 6.18
C GLU A 516 16.71 -25.06 6.71
N ASP A 517 17.98 -24.67 6.81
CA ASP A 517 18.43 -23.41 7.38
C ASP A 517 19.67 -22.96 6.60
N LEU A 518 19.46 -22.04 5.66
CA LEU A 518 20.52 -21.40 4.89
C LEU A 518 21.43 -20.59 5.83
N GLU A 519 22.69 -21.00 5.93
CA GLU A 519 23.65 -20.38 6.84
C GLU A 519 23.85 -18.90 6.52
N GLY A 520 23.85 -18.06 7.55
CA GLY A 520 24.09 -16.62 7.42
C GLY A 520 22.84 -15.77 7.15
N VAL A 521 21.70 -16.38 6.82
CA VAL A 521 20.43 -15.67 6.56
C VAL A 521 19.50 -15.75 7.76
N SER A 522 19.01 -14.60 8.25
CA SER A 522 18.06 -14.59 9.37
C SER A 522 17.18 -13.34 9.37
N VAL A 523 15.88 -13.54 9.12
CA VAL A 523 14.88 -12.46 9.12
C VAL A 523 13.79 -12.62 10.19
N LYS A 524 14.06 -13.46 11.20
CA LYS A 524 13.22 -13.78 12.37
C LYS A 524 11.91 -14.53 12.10
N ALA A 525 11.11 -14.14 11.10
CA ALA A 525 9.82 -14.74 10.81
C ALA A 525 9.37 -14.48 9.37
N ARG A 526 8.67 -15.47 8.79
CA ARG A 526 8.00 -15.39 7.48
C ARG A 526 8.90 -14.88 6.35
N SER A 527 10.02 -15.56 6.13
CA SER A 527 10.95 -15.23 5.05
C SER A 527 10.29 -15.35 3.68
N ALA A 528 10.50 -14.34 2.83
CA ALA A 528 10.11 -14.32 1.43
C ALA A 528 11.37 -14.03 0.57
N PRO A 529 12.11 -15.08 0.16
CA PRO A 529 13.34 -14.93 -0.62
C PRO A 529 13.05 -14.55 -2.07
N HIS A 530 13.97 -13.80 -2.66
CA HIS A 530 14.04 -13.57 -4.10
C HIS A 530 15.52 -13.48 -4.53
N LEU A 531 15.90 -14.36 -5.45
CA LEU A 531 17.23 -14.39 -6.05
C LEU A 531 17.31 -13.42 -7.24
N THR A 532 18.34 -12.58 -7.27
CA THR A 532 18.57 -11.61 -8.35
C THR A 532 20.01 -11.14 -8.32
N ASP A 533 20.63 -10.87 -9.46
CA ASP A 533 21.92 -10.15 -9.49
C ASP A 533 21.67 -8.66 -9.22
N LEU A 534 21.99 -8.20 -8.01
CA LEU A 534 21.65 -6.85 -7.55
C LEU A 534 22.79 -5.85 -7.82
N ASP A 535 24.06 -6.26 -7.84
CA ASP A 535 25.19 -5.36 -8.14
C ASP A 535 25.81 -5.52 -9.53
N GLY A 536 25.31 -6.46 -10.34
CA GLY A 536 25.73 -6.68 -11.72
C GLY A 536 27.09 -7.38 -11.82
N ASP A 537 27.49 -8.12 -10.79
CA ASP A 537 28.73 -8.89 -10.79
C ASP A 537 28.60 -10.28 -11.44
N GLY A 538 27.37 -10.67 -11.80
CA GLY A 538 27.02 -11.94 -12.41
C GLY A 538 26.76 -13.08 -11.41
N HIS A 539 26.70 -12.77 -10.11
CA HIS A 539 26.31 -13.71 -9.06
C HIS A 539 24.91 -13.36 -8.54
N LEU A 540 24.12 -14.38 -8.19
CA LEU A 540 22.81 -14.15 -7.59
C LEU A 540 22.98 -13.66 -6.15
N ASP A 541 22.44 -12.49 -5.86
CA ASP A 541 22.19 -11.98 -4.52
C ASP A 541 20.81 -12.42 -4.02
N LEU A 542 20.57 -12.23 -2.73
CA LEU A 542 19.33 -12.60 -2.08
C LEU A 542 18.66 -11.39 -1.42
N LEU A 543 17.48 -11.04 -1.92
CA LEU A 543 16.53 -10.17 -1.24
C LEU A 543 15.62 -11.02 -0.36
N VAL A 544 15.39 -10.61 0.89
CA VAL A 544 14.52 -11.36 1.81
C VAL A 544 13.53 -10.41 2.47
N GLY A 545 12.26 -10.58 2.13
CA GLY A 545 11.15 -9.99 2.88
C GLY A 545 10.81 -10.78 4.15
N SER A 546 10.09 -10.16 5.08
CA SER A 546 9.79 -10.74 6.39
C SER A 546 8.46 -10.26 6.99
N GLU A 547 8.10 -10.74 8.18
CA GLU A 547 6.98 -10.18 8.95
C GLU A 547 7.18 -8.69 9.35
N LEU A 548 8.42 -8.21 9.35
CA LEU A 548 8.76 -6.81 9.59
C LEU A 548 8.78 -6.02 8.27
N ALA A 549 8.60 -4.70 8.37
CA ALA A 549 8.83 -3.78 7.26
C ALA A 549 10.32 -3.75 6.86
N GLY A 550 10.58 -3.43 5.59
CA GLY A 550 11.91 -3.43 4.99
C GLY A 550 12.31 -4.75 4.30
N ILE A 551 13.29 -4.67 3.42
CA ILE A 551 13.84 -5.80 2.65
C ILE A 551 15.29 -6.02 3.05
N PHE A 552 15.63 -7.20 3.57
CA PHE A 552 16.99 -7.56 3.91
C PHE A 552 17.78 -7.96 2.66
N VAL A 553 19.03 -7.53 2.57
CA VAL A 553 19.92 -7.81 1.43
C VAL A 553 21.07 -8.70 1.90
N TYR A 554 21.34 -9.76 1.14
CA TYR A 554 22.51 -10.61 1.31
C TYR A 554 23.25 -10.76 -0.02
N ARG A 555 24.55 -10.50 -0.03
CA ARG A 555 25.40 -10.60 -1.21
C ARG A 555 25.81 -12.03 -1.48
N GLY A 556 25.65 -12.50 -2.71
CA GLY A 556 26.07 -13.81 -3.15
C GLY A 556 27.55 -13.86 -3.50
N ALA A 557 28.24 -14.93 -3.12
CA ALA A 557 29.65 -15.14 -3.49
C ALA A 557 29.82 -15.97 -4.79
N GLY A 558 28.71 -16.38 -5.42
CA GLY A 558 28.71 -17.22 -6.63
C GLY A 558 28.96 -18.71 -6.37
N ASP A 559 28.93 -19.15 -5.11
CA ASP A 559 29.09 -20.55 -4.70
C ASP A 559 27.94 -21.05 -3.80
N GLY A 560 26.79 -20.36 -3.86
CA GLY A 560 25.62 -20.61 -3.02
C GLY A 560 25.70 -20.03 -1.61
N SER A 561 26.79 -19.34 -1.25
CA SER A 561 26.91 -18.63 0.04
C SER A 561 26.48 -17.17 -0.06
N PHE A 562 25.87 -16.67 1.02
CA PHE A 562 25.31 -15.33 1.12
C PHE A 562 25.81 -14.59 2.38
N GLU A 563 26.24 -13.35 2.23
CA GLU A 563 26.71 -12.50 3.33
C GLU A 563 25.77 -11.30 3.55
N ALA A 564 25.36 -11.05 4.79
CA ALA A 564 24.45 -9.94 5.11
C ALA A 564 25.03 -8.57 4.72
N ASN A 565 24.25 -7.78 3.99
CA ASN A 565 24.63 -6.46 3.46
C ASN A 565 23.64 -5.35 3.84
N GLY A 566 22.87 -5.55 4.91
CA GLY A 566 21.94 -4.55 5.45
C GLY A 566 20.54 -4.65 4.87
N GLU A 567 19.87 -3.51 4.73
CA GLU A 567 18.51 -3.39 4.22
C GLU A 567 18.49 -2.49 2.98
N LEU A 568 17.62 -2.81 2.03
CA LEU A 568 17.41 -2.00 0.84
C LEU A 568 16.78 -0.66 1.25
N SER A 569 17.24 0.46 0.66
CA SER A 569 16.77 1.80 0.99
C SER A 569 15.45 2.14 0.30
N VAL A 570 14.41 1.37 0.61
CA VAL A 570 13.01 1.56 0.14
C VAL A 570 12.05 1.44 1.32
N ASP A 571 10.92 2.11 1.24
CA ASP A 571 9.85 2.01 2.23
C ASP A 571 8.93 0.81 1.92
N ALA A 572 9.44 -0.40 2.18
CA ALA A 572 8.70 -1.64 1.95
C ALA A 572 7.84 -2.00 3.18
N PRO A 573 6.56 -2.39 3.00
CA PRO A 573 5.65 -2.69 4.10
C PRO A 573 6.00 -4.00 4.79
N LYS A 574 5.26 -4.32 5.86
CA LYS A 574 5.33 -5.65 6.49
C LYS A 574 4.90 -6.73 5.50
N LEU A 575 5.41 -7.95 5.72
CA LEU A 575 5.13 -9.09 4.86
C LEU A 575 5.49 -8.82 3.40
N THR A 576 6.45 -7.92 3.15
CA THR A 576 6.99 -7.66 1.82
C THR A 576 7.44 -8.97 1.19
N ALA A 577 7.06 -9.14 -0.08
CA ALA A 577 7.46 -10.25 -0.92
C ALA A 577 8.08 -9.65 -2.18
N PRO A 578 9.40 -9.33 -2.14
CA PRO A 578 10.05 -8.62 -3.21
C PRO A 578 10.26 -9.52 -4.43
N PHE A 579 10.21 -8.94 -5.62
CA PHE A 579 10.65 -9.56 -6.87
C PHE A 579 11.13 -8.47 -7.83
N ARG A 580 11.97 -8.83 -8.79
CA ARG A 580 12.49 -7.90 -9.79
C ARG A 580 12.20 -8.37 -11.21
N ALA A 581 11.92 -7.42 -12.09
CA ALA A 581 11.79 -7.63 -13.52
C ALA A 581 12.04 -6.32 -14.26
N ASP A 582 12.64 -6.43 -15.45
CA ASP A 582 12.80 -5.32 -16.39
C ASP A 582 11.50 -5.17 -17.18
N LEU A 583 10.55 -4.42 -16.61
CA LEU A 583 9.21 -4.28 -17.19
C LEU A 583 9.22 -3.32 -18.36
N ASP A 584 10.12 -2.34 -18.41
CA ASP A 584 10.18 -1.30 -19.45
C ASP A 584 11.28 -1.50 -20.52
N GLY A 585 12.06 -2.58 -20.40
CA GLY A 585 13.04 -3.00 -21.40
C GLY A 585 14.31 -2.17 -21.42
N ASP A 586 14.58 -1.37 -20.39
CA ASP A 586 15.76 -0.52 -20.33
C ASP A 586 17.05 -1.26 -19.92
N GLY A 587 16.91 -2.53 -19.51
CA GLY A 587 17.99 -3.41 -19.09
C GLY A 587 18.35 -3.31 -17.59
N ALA A 588 17.60 -2.56 -16.79
CA ALA A 588 17.83 -2.39 -15.35
C ALA A 588 16.57 -2.76 -14.55
N PRO A 589 16.44 -4.04 -14.09
CA PRO A 589 15.19 -4.53 -13.52
C PRO A 589 14.64 -3.70 -12.35
N GLU A 590 13.38 -3.33 -12.43
CA GLU A 590 12.66 -2.64 -11.39
C GLU A 590 12.41 -3.54 -10.18
N LEU A 591 12.14 -2.92 -9.04
CA LEU A 591 11.74 -3.61 -7.82
C LEU A 591 10.23 -3.54 -7.69
N LEU A 592 9.62 -4.71 -7.55
CA LEU A 592 8.22 -4.84 -7.18
C LEU A 592 8.10 -5.56 -5.83
N SER A 593 7.00 -5.33 -5.14
CA SER A 593 6.72 -6.06 -3.91
C SER A 593 5.23 -6.22 -3.68
N GLY A 594 4.83 -7.43 -3.31
CA GLY A 594 3.60 -7.66 -2.56
C GLY A 594 3.74 -7.20 -1.09
N GLY A 595 2.71 -7.36 -0.28
CA GLY A 595 2.74 -6.96 1.14
C GLY A 595 1.46 -7.32 1.89
N ASP A 596 1.41 -6.98 3.18
CA ASP A 596 0.22 -7.18 4.03
C ASP A 596 -1.04 -6.46 3.49
N GLY A 597 -0.87 -5.27 2.91
CA GLY A 597 -1.90 -4.53 2.16
C GLY A 597 -2.56 -5.32 1.02
N GLY A 598 -1.82 -6.27 0.45
CA GLY A 598 -2.19 -7.20 -0.62
C GLY A 598 -2.45 -6.63 -2.02
N GLY A 599 -1.90 -5.45 -2.30
CA GLY A 599 -1.67 -4.95 -3.66
C GLY A 599 -0.23 -5.14 -4.12
N LEU A 600 0.21 -4.35 -5.10
CA LEU A 600 1.61 -4.29 -5.54
C LEU A 600 2.20 -2.89 -5.32
N LEU A 601 3.49 -2.87 -5.01
CA LEU A 601 4.32 -1.68 -4.93
C LEU A 601 5.41 -1.76 -5.99
N PHE A 602 5.89 -0.60 -6.45
CA PHE A 602 6.84 -0.50 -7.54
C PHE A 602 7.86 0.62 -7.29
N TRP A 603 9.14 0.33 -7.55
CA TRP A 603 10.24 1.28 -7.50
C TRP A 603 11.16 1.13 -8.70
N ASN A 604 11.50 2.28 -9.30
CA ASN A 604 12.50 2.39 -10.34
C ASN A 604 13.87 2.70 -9.77
N LEU A 605 14.92 2.21 -10.43
CA LEU A 605 16.29 2.64 -10.21
C LEU A 605 16.53 3.98 -10.92
N ARG A 606 17.30 4.91 -10.32
CA ARG A 606 17.62 6.23 -10.88
C ARG A 606 19.06 6.39 -11.35
#